data_AF-A0A2N2JQY4-F1
#
_entry.id   AF-A0A2N2JQY4-F1
#
_cell.length_a   1.000
_cell.length_b   1.000
_cell.length_c   1.000
_cell.angle_alpha   90.00
_cell.angle_beta   90.00
_cell.angle_gamma   90.00
#
_symmetry.space_group_name_H-M   'P 1'
#
loop_
_entity.id
_entity.type
_entity.pdbx_description
1 polymer ?
#
loop_
_entity_poly.entity_id
_entity_poly.type
_entity_poly.pdbx_seq_one_letter_code
_entity_poly.pdbx_strand_id
1 'polypeptide(L)'
;CYLTPYGDIIPCPFIHVTFGNVRSQSIAEIRGKALRHKWLRKYHSVCIGAESREFIESAGCYNGERDGLPLDCRSSKAFCQ
;
A
#
# COMPACT_ATOMS: atom_id res chain seq x y z
N CYS A 1 1.67 1.84 9.12
CA CYS A 1 0.32 1.42 8.73
C CYS A 1 -0.67 2.43 9.26
N TYR A 2 -1.56 2.93 8.40
CA TYR A 2 -2.64 3.85 8.70
C TYR A 2 -3.97 3.11 8.55
N LEU A 3 -4.89 3.33 9.49
CA LEU A 3 -6.24 2.75 9.50
C LEU A 3 -7.23 3.81 9.01
N THR A 4 -7.97 3.49 7.95
CA THR A 4 -9.05 4.37 7.45
C THR A 4 -10.30 4.23 8.32
N PRO A 5 -11.22 5.21 8.31
CA PRO A 5 -12.52 5.09 8.98
C PRO A 5 -13.38 3.91 8.47
N TYR A 6 -13.12 3.45 7.24
CA TYR A 6 -13.78 2.31 6.63
C TYR A 6 -13.14 0.97 7.01
N GLY A 7 -12.08 0.99 7.83
CA GLY A 7 -11.43 -0.23 8.34
C GLY A 7 -10.25 -0.71 7.51
N ASP A 8 -9.91 -0.04 6.42
CA ASP A 8 -8.79 -0.45 5.56
C ASP A 8 -7.46 -0.10 6.19
N ILE A 9 -6.50 -1.01 6.05
CA ILE A 9 -5.12 -0.78 6.46
C ILE A 9 -4.27 -0.50 5.23
N ILE A 10 -3.81 0.75 5.14
CA ILE A 10 -2.88 1.22 4.10
C ILE A 10 -1.49 1.46 4.73
N PRO A 11 -0.39 1.40 3.97
CA PRO A 11 0.95 1.52 4.54
C PRO A 11 1.25 2.97 4.96
N CYS A 12 0.75 3.93 4.16
CA CYS A 12 0.94 5.37 4.28
C CYS A 12 -0.30 6.08 3.71
N PRO A 13 -0.75 7.21 4.29
CA PRO A 13 -1.84 8.02 3.72
C PRO A 13 -1.59 8.49 2.28
N PHE A 14 -0.33 8.55 1.83
CA PHE A 14 0.03 8.91 0.46
C PHE A 14 0.16 7.71 -0.48
N ILE A 15 -0.02 6.49 0.03
CA ILE A 15 0.02 5.25 -0.74
C ILE A 15 -1.33 4.58 -0.53
N HIS A 16 -2.30 4.93 -1.39
CA HIS A 16 -3.69 4.48 -1.32
C HIS A 16 -3.85 3.02 -1.82
N VAL A 17 -3.10 2.11 -1.20
CA VAL A 17 -3.15 0.67 -1.44
C VAL A 17 -3.50 -0.02 -0.12
N THR A 18 -4.59 -0.77 -0.10
CA THR A 18 -5.03 -1.55 1.06
C THR A 18 -4.45 -2.96 1.04
N PHE A 19 -4.04 -3.45 2.22
CA PHE A 19 -3.57 -4.83 2.43
C PHE A 19 -4.63 -5.71 3.09
N GLY A 20 -5.78 -5.13 3.43
CA GLY A 20 -6.89 -5.80 4.10
C GLY A 20 -7.70 -4.85 4.97
N ASN A 21 -8.81 -5.35 5.48
CA ASN A 21 -9.74 -4.62 6.32
C ASN A 21 -9.84 -5.25 7.72
N VAL A 22 -9.78 -4.43 8.77
CA VAL A 22 -9.80 -4.89 10.17
C VAL A 22 -11.13 -5.54 10.58
N ARG A 23 -12.20 -5.31 9.81
CA ARG A 23 -13.49 -5.98 10.02
C ARG A 23 -13.49 -7.44 9.55
N SER A 24 -12.50 -7.84 8.75
CA SER A 24 -12.42 -9.19 8.17
C SER A 24 -11.19 -9.97 8.61
N GLN A 25 -10.10 -9.28 9.00
CA GLN A 25 -8.81 -9.89 9.32
C GLN A 25 -8.17 -9.15 10.49
N SER A 26 -7.33 -9.85 11.27
CA SER A 26 -6.57 -9.21 12.34
C SER A 26 -5.49 -8.28 11.78
N ILE A 27 -5.15 -7.22 12.53
CA ILE A 27 -4.06 -6.30 12.16
C ILE A 27 -2.73 -7.05 12.01
N ALA A 28 -2.50 -8.08 12.84
CA ALA A 28 -1.28 -8.89 12.78
C ALA A 28 -1.16 -9.63 11.44
N GLU A 29 -2.24 -10.24 10.95
CA GLU A 29 -2.27 -10.90 9.64
C GLU A 29 -2.06 -9.89 8.51
N ILE A 30 -2.76 -8.76 8.56
CA ILE A 30 -2.66 -7.72 7.52
C ILE A 30 -1.23 -7.16 7.47
N ARG A 31 -0.63 -6.86 8.63
CA ARG A 31 0.77 -6.41 8.71
C ARG A 31 1.72 -7.49 8.19
N GLY A 32 1.48 -8.76 8.53
CA GLY A 32 2.25 -9.89 7.99
C GLY A 32 2.19 -9.97 6.47
N LYS A 33 1.05 -9.64 5.84
CA LYS A 33 0.91 -9.53 4.37
C LYS A 33 1.75 -8.38 3.83
N ALA A 34 1.57 -7.19 4.38
CA ALA A 34 2.28 -5.99 3.95
C ALA A 34 3.81 -6.18 3.99
N LEU A 35 4.33 -6.78 5.06
CA LEU A 35 5.77 -6.99 5.26
C LEU A 35 6.39 -8.09 4.37
N ARG A 36 5.62 -8.79 3.52
CA ARG A 36 6.21 -9.66 2.49
C ARG A 36 6.69 -8.88 1.28
N HIS A 37 6.17 -7.69 1.05
CA HIS A 37 6.49 -6.91 -0.14
C HIS A 37 7.82 -6.14 0.01
N LYS A 38 8.59 -6.09 -1.08
CA LYS A 38 9.95 -5.51 -1.09
C LYS A 38 10.02 -4.08 -0.55
N TRP A 39 8.97 -3.29 -0.80
CA TRP A 39 8.84 -1.88 -0.42
C TRP A 39 8.51 -1.63 1.05
N LEU A 40 7.97 -2.63 1.75
CA LEU A 40 7.50 -2.47 3.13
C LEU A 40 8.28 -3.35 4.11
N ARG A 41 8.96 -4.40 3.62
CA ARG A 41 9.74 -5.32 4.46
C ARG A 41 11.05 -4.71 4.98
N LYS A 42 11.53 -3.62 4.37
CA LYS A 42 12.80 -2.96 4.71
C LYS A 42 12.55 -1.53 5.15
N TYR A 43 13.41 -1.05 6.04
CA TYR A 43 13.51 0.38 6.32
C TYR A 43 14.13 1.09 5.11
N HIS A 44 13.60 2.27 4.78
CA HIS A 44 14.11 3.15 3.75
C HIS A 44 14.56 4.46 4.41
N SER A 45 15.74 4.97 4.04
CA SER A 45 16.28 6.24 4.56
C SER A 45 15.59 7.47 3.98
N VAL A 46 14.71 7.28 2.99
CA VAL A 46 13.97 8.30 2.27
C VAL A 46 12.50 7.92 2.19
N CYS A 47 11.63 8.89 1.93
CA CYS A 47 10.22 8.59 1.69
C CYS A 47 10.05 7.93 0.31
N ILE A 48 9.83 6.63 0.25
CA ILE A 48 9.69 5.92 -1.04
C ILE A 48 8.52 6.46 -1.89
N GLY A 49 7.46 6.97 -1.26
CA GLY A 49 6.32 7.55 -1.95
C GLY A 49 6.59 8.93 -2.56
N ALA A 50 7.66 9.61 -2.15
CA ALA A 50 8.01 10.96 -2.61
C ALA A 50 9.33 11.02 -3.39
N GLU A 51 10.29 10.16 -3.07
CA GLU A 51 11.68 10.28 -3.55
C GLU A 51 12.14 9.09 -4.40
N SER A 52 11.55 7.89 -4.21
CA SER A 52 11.94 6.71 -4.98
C SER A 52 11.26 6.71 -6.34
N ARG A 53 11.99 7.12 -7.39
CA ARG A 53 11.49 7.05 -8.78
C ARG A 53 11.02 5.65 -9.16
N GLU A 54 11.78 4.61 -8.78
CA GLU A 54 11.41 3.21 -9.02
C GLU A 54 10.03 2.89 -8.40
N PHE A 55 9.79 3.33 -7.16
CA PHE A 55 8.49 3.11 -6.52
C PHE A 55 7.39 3.90 -7.22
N ILE A 56 7.60 5.20 -7.47
CA ILE A 56 6.61 6.11 -8.07
C ILE A 56 6.17 5.60 -9.45
N GLU A 57 7.12 5.22 -10.30
CA GLU A 57 6.87 4.65 -11.62
C GLU A 57 6.13 3.31 -11.53
N SER A 58 6.51 2.45 -10.57
CA SER A 58 5.86 1.14 -10.37
C SER A 58 4.45 1.23 -9.78
N ALA A 59 4.18 2.22 -8.94
CA ALA A 59 2.91 2.33 -8.21
C ALA A 59 1.78 2.82 -9.12
N GLY A 60 2.10 3.59 -10.17
CA GLY A 60 1.13 4.09 -11.14
C GLY A 60 -0.02 4.85 -10.48
N CYS A 61 0.26 5.51 -9.34
CA CYS A 61 -0.74 6.18 -8.49
C CYS A 61 -1.22 7.53 -9.07
N TYR A 62 -0.63 7.99 -10.17
CA TYR A 62 -0.96 9.28 -10.81
C TYR A 62 -1.57 9.10 -12.20
N ASN A 63 -2.22 7.97 -12.45
CA ASN A 63 -2.89 7.70 -13.70
C ASN A 63 -4.38 7.93 -13.43
N GLY A 64 -4.94 9.04 -13.93
CA GLY A 64 -6.32 9.51 -13.67
C GLY A 64 -7.45 8.60 -14.18
N GLU A 65 -7.17 7.31 -14.38
CA GLU A 65 -8.04 6.30 -14.98
C GLU A 65 -8.60 5.33 -13.93
N ARG A 66 -8.43 5.58 -12.62
CA ARG A 66 -8.94 4.70 -11.56
C ARG A 66 -10.04 5.37 -10.75
N ASP A 67 -11.25 4.84 -10.89
CA ASP A 67 -12.46 5.36 -10.23
C ASP A 67 -12.59 4.98 -8.73
N GLY A 68 -11.65 4.21 -8.16
CA GLY A 68 -11.76 3.69 -6.80
C GLY A 68 -10.44 3.62 -6.03
N LEU A 69 -10.40 4.25 -4.85
CA LEU A 69 -9.33 4.16 -3.86
C LEU A 69 -9.89 3.75 -2.49
N PRO A 70 -9.11 3.04 -1.65
CA PRO A 70 -7.78 2.52 -1.92
C PRO A 70 -7.81 1.27 -2.83
N LEU A 71 -6.74 1.06 -3.60
CA LEU A 71 -6.57 -0.12 -4.44
C LEU A 71 -6.22 -1.34 -3.62
N ASP A 72 -6.75 -2.51 -3.96
CA ASP A 72 -6.25 -3.77 -3.39
C ASP A 72 -4.77 -3.98 -3.76
N CYS A 73 -3.96 -4.46 -2.81
CA CYS A 73 -2.53 -4.69 -3.03
C CYS A 73 -2.23 -5.66 -4.18
N ARG A 74 -3.14 -6.61 -4.46
CA ARG A 74 -3.06 -7.55 -5.58
C ARG A 74 -3.31 -6.88 -6.93
N SER A 75 -3.95 -5.72 -6.95
CA SER A 75 -4.25 -4.94 -8.16
C SER A 75 -3.27 -3.79 -8.38
N SER A 76 -2.32 -3.60 -7.46
CA SER A 76 -1.28 -2.58 -7.57
C SER A 76 -0.04 -3.14 -8.25
N LYS A 77 0.46 -2.51 -9.31
CA LYS A 77 1.69 -2.92 -10.00
C LYS A 77 2.93 -2.90 -9.08
N ALA A 78 2.94 -2.00 -8.09
CA ALA A 78 4.02 -1.93 -7.09
C ALA A 78 4.00 -3.09 -6.08
N PHE A 79 2.84 -3.67 -5.81
CA PHE A 79 2.65 -4.66 -4.75
C PHE A 79 2.18 -6.05 -5.24
N CYS A 80 1.76 -6.20 -6.48
CA CYS A 80 1.35 -7.47 -7.11
C CYS A 80 2.56 -8.38 -7.48
N GLN A 81 3.68 -8.22 -6.79
CA GLN A 81 4.91 -9.01 -7.00
C GLN A 81 5.13 -9.96 -5.83
#